data_AF-A0A2K6PGP9-F1
#
_entry.id   AF-A0A2K6PGP9-F1
#
_cell.length_a   1.000
_cell.length_b   1.000
_cell.length_c   1.000
_cell.angle_alpha   90.00
_cell.angle_beta   90.00
_cell.angle_gamma   90.00
#
_symmetry.space_group_name_H-M   'P 1'
#
loop_
_entity.id
_entity.type
_entity.pdbx_description
1 polymer ?
#
loop_
_entity_poly.entity_id
_entity_poly.type
_entity_poly.pdbx_seq_one_letter_code
_entity_poly.pdbx_strand_id
1 'polypeptide(L)'
;MSGACAPRGSRSLLPWIGCTRSLDWSPSPLQGRCTSCPGWRGRSFRPGTRATRTQGSTARPLFTSIRCTKSRPAISFTSVAAFSRSLLLQVRGSGGARLSTKDPLPTIASREEVEATKNHVLETFYPISPIIDLHECNVYDVKDDTGFREGYPYPYPHTLYLLDKANLQRGRFQPDQLQAKMILFAFGSALAQARVLYGNDAKVLEQPVVVQSVGTDGRVFHFLVFQLNTTDLASNEGVKNLAWVDSDQLLYRHFWCLPVIKKRVVVEPVGPVDFKPETFRKFLALYLHGAV
;
A
#
# COMPACT_ATOMS: atom_id res chain seq x y z
N MET A 1 1.29 -37.53 -35.92
CA MET A 1 0.19 -37.29 -34.95
C MET A 1 0.61 -37.87 -33.60
N SER A 2 0.15 -37.23 -32.52
CA SER A 2 0.39 -37.50 -31.09
C SER A 2 1.82 -37.33 -30.56
N GLY A 3 2.15 -36.08 -30.21
CA GLY A 3 3.21 -35.75 -29.24
C GLY A 3 2.65 -35.81 -27.81
N ALA A 4 3.41 -36.43 -26.90
CA ALA A 4 3.08 -36.53 -25.48
C ALA A 4 3.92 -35.51 -24.69
N CYS A 5 3.25 -34.51 -24.12
CA CYS A 5 3.81 -33.62 -23.11
C CYS A 5 3.51 -34.18 -21.71
N ALA A 6 4.56 -34.36 -20.91
CA ALA A 6 4.47 -34.64 -19.49
C ALA A 6 4.19 -33.35 -18.69
N PRO A 7 3.36 -33.37 -17.63
CA PRO A 7 3.30 -32.28 -16.68
C PRO A 7 4.27 -32.52 -15.51
N ARG A 8 5.22 -31.59 -15.34
CA ARG A 8 5.95 -31.39 -14.07
C ARG A 8 5.08 -30.51 -13.17
N GLY A 9 4.57 -31.07 -12.08
CA GLY A 9 3.96 -30.33 -10.97
C GLY A 9 4.75 -30.61 -9.71
N SER A 10 5.55 -29.63 -9.28
CA SER A 10 6.32 -29.65 -8.04
C SER A 10 5.39 -29.52 -6.83
N ARG A 11 5.57 -30.41 -5.86
CA ARG A 11 5.08 -30.29 -4.49
C ARG A 11 5.83 -29.16 -3.77
N SER A 12 5.12 -28.19 -3.22
CA SER A 12 5.62 -27.39 -2.10
C SER A 12 4.95 -27.86 -0.81
N LEU A 13 5.76 -28.49 0.02
CA LEU A 13 5.47 -28.91 1.39
C LEU A 13 5.94 -27.79 2.32
N LEU A 14 5.03 -27.19 3.09
CA LEU A 14 5.35 -26.66 4.42
C LEU A 14 4.15 -26.88 5.36
N PRO A 15 4.41 -27.07 6.66
CA PRO A 15 3.51 -27.79 7.56
C PRO A 15 2.45 -26.87 8.18
N TRP A 16 1.22 -27.34 8.13
CA TRP A 16 0.10 -26.81 8.89
C TRP A 16 0.25 -27.21 10.35
N ILE A 17 0.31 -26.23 11.25
CA ILE A 17 0.12 -26.46 12.69
C ILE A 17 -1.30 -26.05 13.05
N GLY A 18 -2.07 -27.06 13.48
CA GLY A 18 -2.86 -26.95 14.70
C GLY A 18 -4.16 -26.15 14.62
N CYS A 19 -5.20 -26.81 14.13
CA CYS A 19 -6.59 -26.46 14.35
C CYS A 19 -6.94 -26.57 15.86
N THR A 20 -7.51 -25.52 16.46
CA THR A 20 -8.43 -25.67 17.59
C THR A 20 -9.78 -25.05 17.19
N ARG A 21 -10.77 -25.94 17.01
CA ARG A 21 -12.23 -25.69 17.15
C ARG A 21 -12.46 -24.96 18.49
N SER A 22 -13.42 -24.08 18.70
CA SER A 22 -14.84 -23.98 18.28
C SER A 22 -15.29 -22.53 18.52
N LEU A 23 -16.23 -21.96 17.78
CA LEU A 23 -17.65 -22.01 18.15
C LEU A 23 -18.52 -21.71 16.92
N ASP A 24 -19.47 -22.60 16.71
CA ASP A 24 -20.50 -22.58 15.69
C ASP A 24 -21.38 -21.33 15.77
N TRP A 25 -21.72 -20.76 14.61
CA TRP A 25 -22.92 -19.93 14.45
C TRP A 25 -23.73 -20.48 13.28
N SER A 26 -24.78 -21.23 13.61
CA SER A 26 -25.85 -21.61 12.69
C SER A 26 -26.84 -20.46 12.56
N PRO A 27 -27.38 -20.17 11.37
CA PRO A 27 -28.51 -19.27 11.22
C PRO A 27 -29.82 -20.07 11.31
N SER A 28 -30.79 -19.59 12.07
CA SER A 28 -32.19 -20.00 11.89
C SER A 28 -33.11 -18.78 11.94
N PRO A 29 -34.17 -18.77 11.10
CA PRO A 29 -34.93 -17.57 10.78
C PRO A 29 -36.15 -17.45 11.70
N LEU A 30 -36.46 -16.22 12.14
CA LEU A 30 -37.80 -15.91 12.60
C LEU A 30 -38.33 -14.63 11.95
N GLN A 31 -39.47 -14.84 11.32
CA GLN A 31 -40.41 -13.89 10.76
C GLN A 31 -40.77 -12.78 11.76
N GLY A 32 -41.02 -11.57 11.28
CA GLY A 32 -41.58 -10.54 12.16
C GLY A 32 -41.79 -9.15 11.54
N ARG A 33 -42.70 -9.07 10.57
CA ARG A 33 -43.55 -7.91 10.19
C ARG A 33 -42.95 -6.50 10.04
N CYS A 34 -43.09 -6.02 8.81
CA CYS A 34 -43.28 -4.62 8.46
C CYS A 34 -44.43 -3.97 9.24
N THR A 35 -44.19 -2.78 9.79
CA THR A 35 -45.21 -1.72 9.89
C THR A 35 -44.54 -0.34 9.75
N SER A 36 -45.02 0.39 8.73
CA SER A 36 -45.13 1.85 8.63
C SER A 36 -43.88 2.74 8.74
N CYS A 37 -43.43 3.24 7.57
CA CYS A 37 -43.00 4.63 7.43
C CYS A 37 -44.22 5.56 7.61
N PRO A 38 -44.07 6.71 8.27
CA PRO A 38 -44.10 7.94 7.47
C PRO A 38 -43.15 9.05 8.00
N GLY A 39 -42.77 9.95 7.10
CA GLY A 39 -42.47 11.33 7.48
C GLY A 39 -41.06 11.84 7.17
N TRP A 40 -40.81 12.14 5.90
CA TRP A 40 -39.85 13.19 5.54
C TRP A 40 -40.42 14.55 5.96
N ARG A 41 -39.81 15.19 6.95
CA ARG A 41 -39.80 16.66 7.09
C ARG A 41 -38.46 17.08 7.68
N GLY A 42 -37.69 17.82 6.90
CA GLY A 42 -36.47 18.46 7.38
C GLY A 42 -36.78 19.55 8.40
N ARG A 43 -35.94 19.66 9.43
CA ARG A 43 -35.62 20.92 10.09
C ARG A 43 -34.24 20.80 10.77
N SER A 44 -33.48 21.85 10.52
CA SER A 44 -32.20 22.24 11.12
C SER A 44 -32.09 22.00 12.63
N PHE A 45 -30.93 21.49 13.07
CA PHE A 45 -30.49 21.60 14.46
C PHE A 45 -29.14 22.32 14.54
N ARG A 46 -29.14 23.47 15.22
CA ARG A 46 -27.96 24.07 15.88
C ARG A 46 -27.86 23.51 17.30
N PRO A 47 -26.67 23.59 17.94
CA PRO A 47 -26.22 22.62 18.92
C PRO A 47 -26.55 23.02 20.37
N GLY A 48 -26.76 22.02 21.22
CA GLY A 48 -26.64 22.20 22.67
C GLY A 48 -27.61 21.36 23.49
N THR A 49 -27.31 20.09 23.74
CA THR A 49 -27.63 19.46 25.03
C THR A 49 -26.71 18.27 25.28
N ARG A 50 -26.22 18.20 26.52
CA ARG A 50 -25.26 17.24 27.07
C ARG A 50 -25.93 15.87 27.22
N ALA A 51 -25.50 14.86 26.48
CA ALA A 51 -25.96 13.48 26.63
C ALA A 51 -24.97 12.67 27.47
N THR A 52 -25.52 11.98 28.45
CA THR A 52 -24.89 11.10 29.42
C THR A 52 -24.19 9.91 28.77
N ARG A 53 -23.04 9.56 29.35
CA ARG A 53 -22.09 8.53 28.91
C ARG A 53 -22.63 7.13 29.21
N THR A 54 -23.12 6.43 28.19
CA THR A 54 -23.30 4.97 28.26
C THR A 54 -21.92 4.32 28.09
N GLN A 55 -21.53 3.46 29.04
CA GLN A 55 -20.27 2.73 29.02
C GLN A 55 -20.30 1.68 27.90
N GLY A 56 -19.70 2.00 26.75
CA GLY A 56 -19.28 1.04 25.73
C GLY A 56 -17.85 0.56 26.01
N SER A 57 -17.63 -0.74 25.80
CA SER A 57 -16.41 -1.49 26.12
C SER A 57 -15.09 -0.74 25.89
N THR A 58 -14.26 -0.70 26.91
CA THR A 58 -12.87 -0.22 26.87
C THR A 58 -11.98 -1.21 26.13
N ALA A 59 -12.01 -1.20 24.80
CA ALA A 59 -10.84 -1.59 24.02
C ALA A 59 -9.92 -0.36 23.98
N ARG A 60 -8.78 -0.41 24.69
CA ARG A 60 -7.72 0.59 24.54
C ARG A 60 -7.26 0.58 23.08
N PRO A 61 -7.12 1.73 22.41
CA PRO A 61 -6.51 1.72 21.08
C PRO A 61 -5.05 1.28 21.22
N LEU A 62 -4.69 0.18 20.56
CA LEU A 62 -3.31 -0.32 20.44
C LEU A 62 -2.37 0.68 19.72
N PHE A 63 -2.91 1.79 19.22
CA PHE A 63 -2.21 2.78 18.41
C PHE A 63 -2.23 4.17 19.04
N THR A 64 -1.34 4.41 20.01
CA THR A 64 -1.03 5.78 20.50
C THR A 64 0.20 6.39 19.82
N SER A 65 0.86 5.66 18.90
CA SER A 65 2.15 6.00 18.30
C SER A 65 2.12 6.23 16.78
N ILE A 66 0.94 6.36 16.17
CA ILE A 66 0.79 6.53 14.71
C ILE A 66 0.09 7.84 14.36
N ARG A 67 0.55 8.47 13.27
CA ARG A 67 -0.10 9.64 12.66
C ARG A 67 -0.26 9.45 11.16
N CYS A 68 -1.48 9.65 10.67
CA CYS A 68 -1.77 9.71 9.24
C CYS A 68 -1.77 11.16 8.77
N THR A 69 -0.94 11.48 7.79
CA THR A 69 -0.90 12.79 7.15
C THR A 69 -1.40 12.68 5.72
N LYS A 70 -2.41 13.47 5.37
CA LYS A 70 -2.83 13.63 3.99
C LYS A 70 -1.91 14.66 3.34
N SER A 71 -1.12 14.23 2.35
CA SER A 71 -0.27 15.16 1.62
C SER A 71 -1.14 16.16 0.87
N ARG A 72 -1.01 17.44 1.22
CA ARG A 72 -1.40 18.54 0.33
C ARG A 72 -0.22 18.81 -0.61
N PRO A 73 -0.46 19.20 -1.87
CA PRO A 73 0.61 19.45 -2.85
C PRO A 73 1.73 20.39 -2.35
N ALA A 74 1.44 21.26 -1.37
CA ALA A 74 2.34 22.29 -0.89
C ALA A 74 3.01 22.02 0.47
N ILE A 75 2.69 20.94 1.21
CA ILE A 75 3.07 20.84 2.65
C ILE A 75 3.82 19.56 3.03
N SER A 76 3.73 18.47 2.26
CA SER A 76 4.51 17.26 2.55
C SER A 76 4.79 16.48 1.26
N PHE A 77 5.93 16.75 0.63
CA PHE A 77 6.44 15.96 -0.48
C PHE A 77 7.76 15.32 -0.04
N THR A 78 7.99 14.07 -0.43
CA THR A 78 9.30 13.44 -0.25
C THR A 78 10.08 13.65 -1.54
N SER A 79 11.23 14.30 -1.45
CA SER A 79 12.14 14.50 -2.57
C SER A 79 13.44 13.79 -2.25
N VAL A 80 13.94 12.96 -3.16
CA VAL A 80 15.27 12.38 -3.02
C VAL A 80 15.93 12.26 -4.38
N ALA A 81 17.21 12.62 -4.43
CA ALA A 81 18.01 12.52 -5.64
C ALA A 81 19.09 11.46 -5.48
N ALA A 82 19.16 10.49 -6.40
CA ALA A 82 20.15 9.43 -6.36
C ALA A 82 20.91 9.38 -7.68
N PHE A 83 22.22 9.14 -7.59
CA PHE A 83 23.02 8.76 -8.75
C PHE A 83 22.87 7.26 -8.97
N SER A 84 22.53 6.89 -10.20
CA SER A 84 22.48 5.50 -10.65
C SER A 84 23.10 5.42 -12.03
N ARG A 85 24.16 4.61 -12.20
CA ARG A 85 24.86 4.44 -13.49
C ARG A 85 25.25 5.75 -14.18
N SER A 86 25.81 6.69 -13.41
CA SER A 86 26.17 8.04 -13.87
C SER A 86 25.01 8.94 -14.30
N LEU A 87 23.76 8.51 -14.09
CA LEU A 87 22.55 9.31 -14.29
C LEU A 87 22.07 9.84 -12.95
N LEU A 88 21.71 11.13 -12.91
CA LEU A 88 21.05 11.72 -11.76
C LEU A 88 19.54 11.53 -11.89
N LEU A 89 18.96 10.78 -10.96
CA LEU A 89 17.52 10.53 -10.89
C LEU A 89 16.95 11.19 -9.65
N GLN A 90 15.84 11.92 -9.80
CA GLN A 90 15.13 12.52 -8.68
C GLN A 90 13.70 11.99 -8.60
N VAL A 91 13.32 11.46 -7.45
CA VAL A 91 11.95 11.04 -7.16
C VAL A 91 11.28 12.11 -6.32
N ARG A 92 10.11 12.58 -6.78
CA ARG A 92 9.26 13.52 -6.04
C ARG A 92 7.92 12.86 -5.70
N GLY A 93 7.83 12.35 -4.49
CA GLY A 93 6.60 11.81 -3.91
C GLY A 93 5.63 12.95 -3.58
N SER A 94 4.55 13.07 -4.35
CA SER A 94 3.47 14.02 -4.09
C SER A 94 2.10 13.35 -4.27
N GLY A 95 1.13 13.78 -3.44
CA GLY A 95 -0.23 13.25 -3.47
C GLY A 95 -0.37 11.92 -2.72
N GLY A 96 -1.59 11.67 -2.24
CA GLY A 96 -1.90 10.50 -1.41
C GLY A 96 -1.88 10.80 0.09
N ALA A 97 -1.91 9.76 0.90
CA ALA A 97 -1.76 9.84 2.34
C ALA A 97 -0.54 9.03 2.78
N ARG A 98 0.20 9.53 3.77
CA ARG A 98 1.33 8.83 4.38
C ARG A 98 0.99 8.54 5.83
N LEU A 99 1.07 7.28 6.21
CA LEU A 99 1.05 6.82 7.58
C LEU A 99 2.48 6.87 8.12
N SER A 100 2.68 7.57 9.22
CA SER A 100 3.97 7.65 9.88
C SER A 100 3.89 7.17 11.32
N THR A 101 5.00 6.61 11.80
CA THR A 101 5.16 6.01 13.12
C THR A 101 6.28 6.70 13.90
N LYS A 102 6.31 6.47 15.22
CA LYS A 102 7.43 6.85 16.09
C LYS A 102 8.63 5.92 15.95
N ASP A 103 8.38 4.66 15.62
CA ASP A 103 9.40 3.62 15.49
C ASP A 103 9.42 3.09 14.05
N PRO A 104 10.60 2.73 13.50
CA PRO A 104 10.71 2.15 12.16
C PRO A 104 10.08 0.74 12.10
N LEU A 105 9.65 0.33 10.91
CA LEU A 105 9.21 -1.03 10.67
C LEU A 105 10.38 -2.03 10.83
N PRO A 106 10.12 -3.24 11.35
CA PRO A 106 11.14 -4.28 11.44
C PRO A 106 11.56 -4.75 10.04
N THR A 107 12.78 -5.29 9.97
CA THR A 107 13.31 -5.91 8.76
C THR A 107 12.54 -7.19 8.42
N ILE A 108 12.40 -7.48 7.13
CA ILE A 108 11.63 -8.63 6.65
C ILE A 108 12.58 -9.73 6.18
N ALA A 109 13.48 -9.38 5.25
CA ALA A 109 14.47 -10.32 4.75
C ALA A 109 15.64 -10.44 5.73
N SER A 110 16.11 -11.66 5.93
CA SER A 110 17.31 -11.95 6.72
C SER A 110 18.58 -11.47 6.00
N ARG A 111 19.69 -11.35 6.73
CA ARG A 111 20.98 -10.98 6.13
C ARG A 111 21.42 -11.96 5.05
N GLU A 112 21.13 -13.25 5.21
CA GLU A 112 21.47 -14.29 4.24
C GLU A 112 20.71 -14.10 2.93
N GLU A 113 19.40 -13.80 3.00
CA GLU A 113 18.58 -13.50 1.82
C GLU A 113 19.08 -12.25 1.10
N VAL A 114 19.47 -11.22 1.85
CA VAL A 114 20.03 -9.98 1.31
C VAL A 114 21.37 -10.24 0.63
N GLU A 115 22.27 -11.02 1.23
CA GLU A 115 23.55 -11.39 0.63
C GLU A 115 23.39 -12.23 -0.64
N ALA A 116 22.40 -13.12 -0.67
CA ALA A 116 22.10 -13.94 -1.85
C ALA A 116 21.71 -13.10 -3.08
N THR A 117 21.20 -11.88 -2.89
CA THR A 117 20.86 -10.97 -4.00
C THR A 117 22.05 -10.50 -4.83
N LYS A 118 23.29 -10.66 -4.32
CA LYS A 118 24.51 -10.37 -5.09
C LYS A 118 24.55 -11.14 -6.41
N ASN A 119 24.06 -12.37 -6.39
CA ASN A 119 24.06 -13.26 -7.55
C ASN A 119 22.93 -12.95 -8.54
N HIS A 120 21.94 -12.13 -8.15
CA HIS A 120 20.83 -11.79 -9.02
C HIS A 120 21.26 -10.72 -10.03
N VAL A 121 20.96 -10.92 -11.31
CA VAL A 121 21.25 -9.96 -12.39
C VAL A 121 19.97 -9.23 -12.74
N LEU A 122 20.02 -7.90 -12.79
CA LEU A 122 18.88 -7.08 -13.19
C LEU A 122 18.59 -7.26 -14.68
N GLU A 123 17.33 -7.55 -15.00
CA GLU A 123 16.88 -7.65 -16.38
C GLU A 123 17.05 -6.33 -17.13
N THR A 124 17.27 -6.45 -18.44
CA THR A 124 17.36 -5.32 -19.35
C THR A 124 16.27 -5.45 -20.40
N PHE A 125 15.72 -4.32 -20.83
CA PHE A 125 14.68 -4.22 -21.85
C PHE A 125 15.16 -3.44 -23.07
N TYR A 126 16.45 -3.62 -23.42
CA TYR A 126 17.04 -3.05 -24.63
C TYR A 126 16.16 -3.36 -25.87
N PRO A 127 15.88 -2.36 -26.73
CA PRO A 127 16.52 -1.05 -26.85
C PRO A 127 15.88 0.08 -26.03
N ILE A 128 14.83 -0.20 -25.26
CA ILE A 128 14.11 0.84 -24.52
C ILE A 128 15.01 1.36 -23.38
N SER A 129 15.11 2.68 -23.24
CA SER A 129 15.93 3.31 -22.21
C SER A 129 15.23 3.27 -20.84
N PRO A 130 15.94 3.03 -19.72
CA PRO A 130 15.33 3.03 -18.38
C PRO A 130 14.78 4.37 -17.91
N ILE A 131 15.14 5.47 -18.59
CA ILE A 131 14.65 6.82 -18.31
C ILE A 131 13.51 7.25 -19.25
N ILE A 132 12.97 6.32 -20.06
CA ILE A 132 11.78 6.60 -20.86
C ILE A 132 10.62 7.03 -19.94
N ASP A 133 9.79 7.94 -20.43
CA ASP A 133 8.67 8.55 -19.70
C ASP A 133 9.03 9.39 -18.46
N LEU A 134 10.32 9.59 -18.16
CA LEU A 134 10.75 10.53 -17.12
C LEU A 134 10.80 11.97 -17.67
N HIS A 135 10.53 12.93 -16.78
CA HIS A 135 10.65 14.34 -17.12
C HIS A 135 12.11 14.78 -17.07
N GLU A 136 12.75 14.92 -18.24
CA GLU A 136 14.09 15.49 -18.37
C GLU A 136 14.09 16.97 -17.98
N CYS A 137 14.99 17.37 -17.08
CA CYS A 137 15.05 18.73 -16.56
C CYS A 137 16.49 19.19 -16.35
N ASN A 138 16.80 20.41 -16.80
CA ASN A 138 18.13 21.01 -16.64
C ASN A 138 18.22 21.95 -15.42
N VAL A 139 17.08 22.38 -14.87
CA VAL A 139 17.00 23.26 -13.71
C VAL A 139 16.42 22.49 -12.54
N TYR A 140 17.31 21.93 -11.73
CA TYR A 140 16.96 21.12 -10.58
C TYR A 140 17.80 21.51 -9.36
N ASP A 141 17.28 21.16 -8.18
CA ASP A 141 17.98 21.29 -6.91
C ASP A 141 18.20 19.88 -6.33
N VAL A 142 19.46 19.54 -6.05
CA VAL A 142 19.85 18.25 -5.50
C VAL A 142 19.73 18.33 -3.99
N LYS A 143 18.48 18.24 -3.53
CA LYS A 143 18.14 18.27 -2.12
C LYS A 143 17.22 17.12 -1.75
N ASP A 144 17.55 16.51 -0.63
CA ASP A 144 16.72 15.50 0.00
C ASP A 144 15.78 16.14 1.02
N ASP A 145 14.53 15.73 0.98
CA ASP A 145 13.49 16.16 1.90
C ASP A 145 12.63 14.95 2.26
N THR A 146 12.53 14.66 3.56
CA THR A 146 11.67 13.58 4.06
C THR A 146 10.19 13.96 4.07
N GLY A 147 9.86 15.22 3.81
CA GLY A 147 8.50 15.80 3.85
C GLY A 147 8.10 16.33 5.22
N PHE A 148 9.00 16.27 6.21
CA PHE A 148 8.79 16.81 7.55
C PHE A 148 10.03 17.55 8.03
N ARG A 149 9.81 18.52 8.92
CA ARG A 149 10.92 19.20 9.61
C ARG A 149 11.56 18.25 10.62
N GLU A 150 12.83 18.51 10.90
CA GLU A 150 13.55 17.88 12.01
C GLU A 150 12.77 18.05 13.33
N GLY A 151 12.81 17.02 14.18
CA GLY A 151 12.05 16.98 15.44
C GLY A 151 10.56 16.63 15.29
N TYR A 152 10.08 16.30 14.08
CA TYR A 152 8.70 15.84 13.92
C TYR A 152 8.44 14.53 14.70
N PRO A 153 7.37 14.41 15.50
CA PRO A 153 7.19 13.27 16.40
C PRO A 153 6.96 11.91 15.73
N TYR A 154 6.65 11.88 14.44
CA TYR A 154 6.39 10.65 13.67
C TYR A 154 7.21 10.65 12.38
N PRO A 155 8.55 10.52 12.46
CA PRO A 155 9.42 10.72 11.31
C PRO A 155 9.40 9.54 10.35
N TYR A 156 9.20 8.32 10.85
CA TYR A 156 9.37 7.11 10.05
C TYR A 156 8.14 6.84 9.15
N PRO A 157 8.31 6.71 7.83
CA PRO A 157 7.23 6.29 6.94
C PRO A 157 6.87 4.83 7.22
N HIS A 158 5.60 4.56 7.53
CA HIS A 158 5.08 3.20 7.70
C HIS A 158 4.43 2.71 6.40
N THR A 159 3.35 3.35 5.96
CA THR A 159 2.61 2.98 4.74
C THR A 159 2.28 4.21 3.90
N LEU A 160 2.55 4.14 2.60
CA LEU A 160 2.11 5.11 1.61
C LEU A 160 0.78 4.66 0.97
N TYR A 161 -0.23 5.53 0.98
CA TYR A 161 -1.52 5.28 0.33
C TYR A 161 -1.64 6.12 -0.93
N LEU A 162 -1.58 5.45 -2.09
CA LEU A 162 -1.69 6.06 -3.40
C LEU A 162 -3.07 5.74 -3.99
N LEU A 163 -3.83 6.79 -4.30
CA LEU A 163 -5.15 6.66 -4.93
C LEU A 163 -5.07 7.19 -6.36
N ASP A 164 -5.40 6.34 -7.33
CA ASP A 164 -5.72 6.80 -8.67
C ASP A 164 -7.13 7.40 -8.68
N LYS A 165 -7.19 8.72 -8.86
CA LYS A 165 -8.43 9.50 -8.80
C LYS A 165 -8.98 9.82 -10.19
N ALA A 166 -8.32 9.40 -11.26
CA ALA A 166 -8.74 9.79 -12.59
C ALA A 166 -10.09 9.16 -12.94
N ASN A 167 -11.10 10.01 -13.15
CA ASN A 167 -12.43 9.56 -13.55
C ASN A 167 -12.44 9.01 -14.98
N LEU A 168 -11.65 9.63 -15.86
CA LEU A 168 -11.52 9.22 -17.26
C LEU A 168 -10.48 8.11 -17.40
N GLN A 169 -10.84 7.04 -18.12
CA GLN A 169 -9.97 5.89 -18.36
C GLN A 169 -8.60 6.29 -18.95
N ARG A 170 -8.57 7.29 -19.84
CA ARG A 170 -7.32 7.80 -20.44
C ARG A 170 -6.38 8.45 -19.44
N GLY A 171 -6.89 8.93 -18.30
CA GLY A 171 -6.09 9.53 -17.24
C GLY A 171 -5.72 8.56 -16.11
N ARG A 172 -6.21 7.32 -16.15
CA ARG A 172 -5.91 6.30 -15.15
C ARG A 172 -4.56 5.66 -15.45
N PHE A 173 -3.86 5.30 -14.38
CA PHE A 173 -2.68 4.45 -14.51
C PHE A 173 -3.13 3.04 -14.88
N GLN A 174 -2.38 2.41 -15.78
CA GLN A 174 -2.46 0.96 -15.92
C GLN A 174 -1.97 0.30 -14.62
N PRO A 175 -2.43 -0.92 -14.30
CA PRO A 175 -2.04 -1.64 -13.09
C PRO A 175 -0.51 -1.67 -12.87
N ASP A 176 0.25 -1.98 -13.92
CA ASP A 176 1.71 -2.07 -13.86
C ASP A 176 2.37 -0.69 -13.65
N GLN A 177 1.80 0.37 -14.26
CA GLN A 177 2.29 1.74 -14.07
C GLN A 177 2.04 2.23 -12.63
N LEU A 178 0.90 1.87 -12.04
CA LEU A 178 0.61 2.18 -10.64
C LEU A 178 1.57 1.43 -9.71
N GLN A 179 1.85 0.15 -9.99
CA GLN A 179 2.82 -0.64 -9.23
C GLN A 179 4.24 -0.06 -9.33
N ALA A 180 4.69 0.30 -10.53
CA ALA A 180 6.00 0.94 -10.73
C ALA A 180 6.10 2.27 -9.94
N LYS A 181 5.03 3.09 -9.97
CA LYS A 181 4.95 4.31 -9.18
C LYS A 181 5.01 4.03 -7.67
N MET A 182 4.33 2.99 -7.19
CA MET A 182 4.39 2.58 -5.78
C MET A 182 5.81 2.21 -5.37
N ILE A 183 6.52 1.44 -6.20
CA ILE A 183 7.91 1.03 -5.95
C ILE A 183 8.82 2.25 -5.88
N LEU A 184 8.75 3.15 -6.86
CA LEU A 184 9.57 4.36 -6.89
C LEU A 184 9.32 5.26 -5.68
N PHE A 185 8.06 5.42 -5.26
CA PHE A 185 7.71 6.26 -4.11
C PHE A 185 8.14 5.62 -2.77
N ALA A 186 7.99 4.29 -2.64
CA ALA A 186 8.46 3.57 -1.46
C ALA A 186 9.99 3.61 -1.36
N PHE A 187 10.69 3.35 -2.46
CA PHE A 187 12.14 3.50 -2.58
C PHE A 187 12.59 4.92 -2.21
N GLY A 188 11.96 5.94 -2.80
CA GLY A 188 12.34 7.33 -2.53
C GLY A 188 12.14 7.72 -1.07
N SER A 189 11.05 7.24 -0.45
CA SER A 189 10.78 7.46 0.97
C SER A 189 11.77 6.75 1.88
N ALA A 190 12.13 5.50 1.56
CA ALA A 190 13.12 4.73 2.30
C ALA A 190 14.51 5.36 2.18
N LEU A 191 14.90 5.81 0.98
CA LEU A 191 16.21 6.41 0.74
C LEU A 191 16.35 7.76 1.45
N ALA A 192 15.32 8.62 1.39
CA ALA A 192 15.31 9.87 2.14
C ALA A 192 15.47 9.61 3.64
N GLN A 193 14.81 8.58 4.17
CA GLN A 193 14.92 8.20 5.58
C GLN A 193 16.32 7.65 5.91
N ALA A 194 16.88 6.79 5.07
CA ALA A 194 18.22 6.24 5.26
C ALA A 194 19.29 7.34 5.27
N ARG A 195 19.16 8.36 4.44
CA ARG A 195 20.10 9.50 4.41
C ARG A 195 20.04 10.36 5.67
N VAL A 196 18.85 10.55 6.24
CA VAL A 196 18.70 11.22 7.55
C VAL A 196 19.34 10.40 8.67
N LEU A 197 19.23 9.06 8.63
CA LEU A 197 19.75 8.19 9.69
C LEU A 197 21.25 7.89 9.59
N TYR A 198 21.76 7.68 8.38
CA TYR A 198 23.09 7.12 8.14
C TYR A 198 24.02 8.03 7.33
N GLY A 199 23.56 9.24 6.98
CA GLY A 199 24.27 10.17 6.12
C GLY A 199 24.12 9.84 4.62
N ASN A 200 24.78 10.64 3.79
CA ASN A 200 24.68 10.58 2.32
C ASN A 200 25.62 9.57 1.66
N ASP A 201 26.37 8.79 2.44
CA ASP A 201 27.34 7.85 1.92
C ASP A 201 26.65 6.67 1.20
N ALA A 202 27.22 6.29 0.05
CA ALA A 202 26.83 5.09 -0.68
C ALA A 202 27.39 3.86 0.05
N LYS A 203 26.51 3.05 0.64
CA LYS A 203 26.89 1.86 1.41
C LYS A 203 25.76 0.84 1.52
N VAL A 204 26.13 -0.39 1.86
CA VAL A 204 25.18 -1.39 2.35
C VAL A 204 24.77 -0.98 3.77
N LEU A 205 23.47 -0.97 4.05
CA LEU A 205 22.91 -0.55 5.33
C LEU A 205 23.00 -1.70 6.35
N GLU A 206 23.51 -1.40 7.55
CA GLU A 206 23.50 -2.35 8.67
C GLU A 206 22.08 -2.64 9.16
N GLN A 207 21.22 -1.62 9.14
CA GLN A 207 19.81 -1.68 9.51
C GLN A 207 18.96 -1.22 8.32
N PRO A 208 18.45 -2.18 7.51
CA PRO A 208 17.58 -1.89 6.38
C PRO A 208 16.35 -1.08 6.75
N VAL A 209 15.89 -0.23 5.83
CA VAL A 209 14.68 0.59 6.01
C VAL A 209 13.52 -0.04 5.24
N VAL A 210 12.42 -0.34 5.93
CA VAL A 210 11.21 -0.92 5.34
C VAL A 210 10.12 0.13 5.20
N VAL A 211 9.51 0.21 4.02
CA VAL A 211 8.36 1.09 3.73
C VAL A 211 7.31 0.31 2.97
N GLN A 212 6.05 0.39 3.42
CA GLN A 212 4.92 -0.23 2.75
C GLN A 212 4.21 0.76 1.81
N SER A 213 3.49 0.24 0.83
CA SER A 213 2.63 1.04 -0.04
C SER A 213 1.38 0.27 -0.43
N VAL A 214 0.25 0.99 -0.50
CA VAL A 214 -1.03 0.49 -0.98
C VAL A 214 -1.51 1.40 -2.11
N GLY A 215 -1.63 0.83 -3.30
CA GLY A 215 -2.20 1.49 -4.47
C GLY A 215 -3.63 1.02 -4.72
N THR A 216 -4.53 1.94 -5.06
CA THR A 216 -5.90 1.56 -5.42
C THR A 216 -6.55 2.55 -6.38
N ASP A 217 -7.50 2.05 -7.19
CA ASP A 217 -8.44 2.85 -7.99
C ASP A 217 -9.84 2.95 -7.33
N GLY A 218 -9.95 2.49 -6.08
CA GLY A 218 -11.20 2.38 -5.32
C GLY A 218 -11.87 1.01 -5.42
N ARG A 219 -11.47 0.14 -6.35
CA ARG A 219 -12.02 -1.21 -6.54
C ARG A 219 -10.95 -2.31 -6.48
N VAL A 220 -9.82 -2.09 -7.14
CA VAL A 220 -8.64 -2.96 -7.18
C VAL A 220 -7.59 -2.42 -6.21
N PHE A 221 -6.90 -3.30 -5.51
CA PHE A 221 -5.83 -2.99 -4.59
C PHE A 221 -4.53 -3.67 -5.05
N HIS A 222 -3.43 -2.94 -4.89
CA HIS A 222 -2.07 -3.43 -5.02
C HIS A 222 -1.37 -3.22 -3.69
N PHE A 223 -0.67 -4.24 -3.23
CA PHE A 223 0.08 -4.21 -1.97
C PHE A 223 1.56 -4.33 -2.28
N LEU A 224 2.36 -3.45 -1.69
CA LEU A 224 3.81 -3.44 -1.81
C LEU A 224 4.43 -3.36 -0.42
N VAL A 225 5.46 -4.15 -0.21
CA VAL A 225 6.40 -3.97 0.89
C VAL A 225 7.79 -3.83 0.30
N PHE A 226 8.46 -2.71 0.55
CA PHE A 226 9.78 -2.40 0.02
C PHE A 226 10.80 -2.38 1.14
N GLN A 227 11.93 -3.05 0.95
CA GLN A 227 13.06 -3.06 1.89
C GLN A 227 14.31 -2.50 1.20
N LEU A 228 14.80 -1.37 1.72
CA LEU A 228 16.03 -0.73 1.30
C LEU A 228 17.22 -1.33 2.07
N ASN A 229 18.07 -2.07 1.37
CA ASN A 229 19.25 -2.74 1.90
C ASN A 229 20.55 -2.00 1.58
N THR A 230 20.60 -1.26 0.48
CA THR A 230 21.80 -0.53 0.04
C THR A 230 21.44 0.84 -0.52
N THR A 231 22.31 1.81 -0.28
CA THR A 231 22.31 3.14 -0.91
C THR A 231 23.35 3.25 -2.03
N ASP A 232 24.21 2.24 -2.20
CA ASP A 232 25.10 2.14 -3.36
C ASP A 232 24.33 1.65 -4.58
N LEU A 233 24.08 2.59 -5.50
CA LEU A 233 23.30 2.40 -6.73
C LEU A 233 24.13 2.69 -7.98
N ALA A 234 25.43 2.97 -7.82
CA ALA A 234 26.30 3.32 -8.94
C ALA A 234 26.58 2.11 -9.84
N SER A 235 26.66 0.91 -9.24
CA SER A 235 26.90 -0.37 -9.91
C SER A 235 25.66 -1.27 -9.91
N ASN A 236 25.62 -2.21 -10.86
CA ASN A 236 24.63 -3.30 -10.88
C ASN A 236 25.06 -4.50 -10.02
N GLU A 237 26.32 -4.52 -9.62
CA GLU A 237 26.92 -5.55 -8.80
C GLU A 237 26.64 -5.29 -7.31
N GLY A 238 26.74 -6.34 -6.50
CA GLY A 238 26.55 -6.24 -5.06
C GLY A 238 25.11 -6.49 -4.60
N VAL A 239 24.87 -6.17 -3.32
CA VAL A 239 23.59 -6.37 -2.64
C VAL A 239 22.50 -5.53 -3.30
N LYS A 240 21.29 -6.09 -3.40
CA LYS A 240 20.13 -5.44 -4.01
C LYS A 240 19.02 -5.22 -2.99
N ASN A 241 18.18 -4.24 -3.31
CA ASN A 241 16.97 -3.95 -2.56
C ASN A 241 15.88 -4.98 -2.91
N LEU A 242 14.96 -5.23 -1.97
CA LEU A 242 13.91 -6.24 -2.12
C LEU A 242 12.53 -5.61 -2.10
N ALA A 243 11.60 -6.20 -2.85
CA ALA A 243 10.21 -5.79 -2.90
C ALA A 243 9.30 -7.01 -2.97
N TRP A 244 8.29 -7.05 -2.10
CA TRP A 244 7.20 -8.04 -2.14
C TRP A 244 5.94 -7.35 -2.67
N VAL A 245 5.37 -7.91 -3.73
CA VAL A 245 4.23 -7.33 -4.43
C VAL A 245 3.10 -8.34 -4.49
N ASP A 246 1.89 -7.88 -4.21
CA ASP A 246 0.65 -8.61 -4.45
C ASP A 246 -0.32 -7.72 -5.23
N SER A 247 -0.55 -8.11 -6.48
CA SER A 247 -1.17 -7.27 -7.51
C SER A 247 -2.62 -7.68 -7.80
N ASP A 248 -3.40 -6.74 -8.35
CA ASP A 248 -4.73 -6.97 -8.91
C ASP A 248 -5.75 -7.58 -7.92
N GLN A 249 -5.64 -7.22 -6.65
CA GLN A 249 -6.52 -7.71 -5.59
C GLN A 249 -7.85 -6.95 -5.63
N LEU A 250 -8.86 -7.55 -6.28
CA LEU A 250 -10.22 -7.00 -6.28
C LEU A 250 -10.81 -7.01 -4.87
N LEU A 251 -11.33 -5.87 -4.42
CA LEU A 251 -12.12 -5.81 -3.18
C LEU A 251 -13.58 -6.24 -3.43
N TYR A 252 -14.12 -5.84 -4.57
CA TYR A 252 -15.45 -6.23 -5.06
C TYR A 252 -15.43 -6.20 -6.59
N ARG A 253 -16.28 -7.00 -7.24
CA ARG A 253 -16.33 -7.05 -8.71
C ARG A 253 -17.03 -5.84 -9.30
N HIS A 254 -18.18 -5.48 -8.76
CA HIS A 254 -19.02 -4.37 -9.22
C HIS A 254 -19.81 -3.77 -8.06
N PHE A 255 -20.33 -2.56 -8.24
CA PHE A 255 -21.23 -1.93 -7.27
C PHE A 255 -22.43 -1.34 -8.00
N TRP A 256 -23.63 -1.85 -7.70
CA TRP A 256 -24.87 -1.30 -8.22
C TRP A 256 -25.31 -0.12 -7.37
N CYS A 257 -25.27 1.08 -7.93
CA CYS A 257 -25.77 2.29 -7.26
C CYS A 257 -27.30 2.37 -7.22
N LEU A 258 -27.96 1.69 -8.16
CA LEU A 258 -29.42 1.63 -8.29
C LEU A 258 -29.84 0.18 -8.54
N PRO A 259 -31.04 -0.23 -8.09
CA PRO A 259 -31.50 -1.60 -8.30
C PRO A 259 -31.78 -1.83 -9.79
N VAL A 260 -31.34 -2.97 -10.31
CA VAL A 260 -31.63 -3.36 -11.70
C VAL A 260 -32.98 -4.07 -11.71
N ILE A 261 -34.01 -3.43 -12.25
CA ILE A 261 -35.36 -3.99 -12.34
C ILE A 261 -35.61 -4.48 -13.76
N LYS A 262 -35.90 -5.77 -13.93
CA LYS A 262 -36.32 -6.36 -15.20
C LYS A 262 -37.69 -7.01 -15.02
N LYS A 263 -38.65 -6.70 -15.91
CA LYS A 263 -40.03 -7.23 -15.85
C LYS A 263 -40.69 -7.05 -14.47
N ARG A 264 -40.54 -5.87 -13.86
CA ARG A 264 -41.04 -5.52 -12.51
C ARG A 264 -40.47 -6.36 -11.36
N VAL A 265 -39.38 -7.11 -11.58
CA VAL A 265 -38.65 -7.86 -10.56
C VAL A 265 -37.24 -7.28 -10.40
N VAL A 266 -36.79 -7.13 -9.16
CA VAL A 266 -35.41 -6.72 -8.86
C VAL A 266 -34.49 -7.91 -9.17
N VAL A 267 -33.62 -7.73 -10.15
CA VAL A 267 -32.63 -8.74 -10.56
C VAL A 267 -31.31 -8.54 -9.82
N GLU A 268 -30.88 -7.28 -9.69
CA GLU A 268 -29.67 -6.93 -8.93
C GLU A 268 -30.04 -5.90 -7.86
N PRO A 269 -29.83 -6.19 -6.57
CA PRO A 269 -30.03 -5.21 -5.51
C PRO A 269 -28.92 -4.15 -5.51
N VAL A 270 -29.18 -3.03 -4.84
CA VAL A 270 -28.15 -2.00 -4.59
C VAL A 270 -27.07 -2.58 -3.67
N GLY A 271 -25.81 -2.40 -4.04
CA GLY A 271 -24.67 -2.81 -3.22
C GLY A 271 -23.51 -3.42 -4.02
N PRO A 272 -22.45 -3.85 -3.29
CA PRO A 272 -21.31 -4.53 -3.89
C PRO A 272 -21.68 -5.96 -4.31
N VAL A 273 -21.12 -6.38 -5.44
CA VAL A 273 -21.23 -7.73 -5.99
C VAL A 273 -19.87 -8.42 -5.86
N ASP A 274 -19.88 -9.68 -5.42
CA ASP A 274 -18.69 -10.52 -5.23
C ASP A 274 -17.61 -9.85 -4.36
N PHE A 275 -17.98 -9.42 -3.14
CA PHE A 275 -17.03 -8.88 -2.17
C PHE A 275 -16.02 -9.96 -1.73
N LYS A 276 -14.73 -9.60 -1.75
CA LYS A 276 -13.62 -10.49 -1.37
C LYS A 276 -12.99 -10.04 -0.06
N PRO A 277 -13.26 -10.71 1.07
CA PRO A 277 -12.72 -10.32 2.37
C PRO A 277 -11.20 -10.51 2.45
N GLU A 278 -10.60 -11.37 1.62
CA GLU A 278 -9.14 -11.59 1.60
C GLU A 278 -8.37 -10.30 1.32
N THR A 279 -8.86 -9.48 0.40
CA THR A 279 -8.25 -8.18 0.05
C THR A 279 -8.22 -7.25 1.27
N PHE A 280 -9.30 -7.20 2.05
CA PHE A 280 -9.33 -6.40 3.27
C PHE A 280 -8.46 -6.99 4.39
N ARG A 281 -8.36 -8.32 4.50
CA ARG A 281 -7.46 -8.96 5.47
C ARG A 281 -6.00 -8.60 5.20
N LYS A 282 -5.58 -8.57 3.93
CA LYS A 282 -4.22 -8.14 3.54
C LYS A 282 -3.98 -6.67 3.85
N PHE A 283 -4.94 -5.80 3.53
CA PHE A 283 -4.90 -4.38 3.90
C PHE A 283 -4.72 -4.20 5.42
N LEU A 284 -5.52 -4.93 6.22
CA LEU A 284 -5.45 -4.89 7.67
C LEU A 284 -4.12 -5.43 8.20
N ALA A 285 -3.59 -6.51 7.61
CA ALA A 285 -2.30 -7.07 8.00
C ALA A 285 -1.15 -6.07 7.81
N LEU A 286 -1.11 -5.34 6.70
CA LEU A 286 -0.13 -4.27 6.50
C LEU A 286 -0.30 -3.15 7.55
N TYR A 287 -1.54 -2.72 7.79
CA TYR A 287 -1.82 -1.70 8.80
C TYR A 287 -1.36 -2.09 10.21
N LEU A 288 -1.50 -3.37 10.57
CA LEU A 288 -1.09 -3.91 11.88
C LEU A 288 0.41 -4.22 11.98
N HIS A 289 1.14 -4.23 10.86
CA HIS A 289 2.57 -4.54 10.85
C HIS A 289 3.35 -3.51 11.67
N GLY A 290 4.16 -3.97 12.64
CA GLY A 290 4.93 -3.12 13.54
C GLY A 290 4.16 -2.57 14.74
N ALA A 291 2.91 -2.99 14.96
CA ALA A 291 2.13 -2.64 16.15
C ALA A 291 1.72 -3.86 17.00
N VAL A 292 1.98 -5.07 16.50
CA VAL A 292 1.70 -6.36 17.14
C VAL A 292 2.99 -7.14 17.24
#